data_AF-A0A7S4ARC4-F1
#
_entry.id   AF-A0A7S4ARC4-F1
#
_cell.length_a   1.000
_cell.length_b   1.000
_cell.length_c   1.000
_cell.angle_alpha   90.00
_cell.angle_beta   90.00
_cell.angle_gamma   90.00
#
_symmetry.space_group_name_H-M   'P 1'
#
loop_
_entity.id
_entity.type
_entity.pdbx_description
1 polymer ?
#
loop_
_entity_poly.entity_id
_entity_poly.type
_entity_poly.pdbx_seq_one_letter_code
_entity_poly.pdbx_strand_id
1 'polypeptide(L)'
;KHCSPCVPTGTTPFLYCKQENAPKANHNNRSSKRGRARTEHLRFETEKEIAVAIHKLYYEYSYVVLVFVLTALLRLLLPYRTTSMYRLQNFHFGSSSSSGGGTRCFLTAVALLASWSSIVLALAMTAGPQRTVLVTGGAGYIGSHTCLELLRIPNNQYKVVVVDNLDNSSEESLRRVRELVGEELGECGEDRIRFRNCDIRDKEGLDKVLNEFPEIDSCIHFAGLKAVGESVQKPLSYYDCNIGGTVNLLERLEEHQVRHFVFSSSATVYGEPEMLPLVESARLSATNPYGRTKLFVEEILRDAYASNPKKWNVLILRYFNPIGAHASGRIGEDPQGIPNNLMPFIAQVCVGRRPELSVFGGDYDTPDGTGVRDYIHVVDLARGHVAALEKLYTTPDLGCEAVNLGTGRGVSVLDLVGGMGKATGKPVPYSIVDRRPGDVAEMYADPKLANDLLKWSAEYGVEEMCEDTWKWQSTNPLGYVTETETEAEVEVEVCEEATTTK
;
A
#
# COMPACT_ATOMS: atom_id res chain seq x y z
N LYS A 1 -10.76 -59.24 13.08
CA LYS A 1 -9.79 -60.08 13.82
C LYS A 1 -8.62 -59.19 14.26
N HIS A 2 -8.70 -58.67 15.49
CA HIS A 2 -7.66 -58.67 16.55
C HIS A 2 -6.52 -57.65 16.33
N CYS A 3 -6.05 -56.83 17.28
CA CYS A 3 -6.35 -56.53 18.69
C CYS A 3 -5.61 -55.20 19.03
N SER A 4 -6.11 -54.42 20.00
CA SER A 4 -5.36 -53.38 20.76
C SER A 4 -4.70 -54.02 22.02
N PRO A 5 -4.18 -53.30 23.04
CA PRO A 5 -3.42 -52.02 23.16
C PRO A 5 -2.13 -52.18 24.04
N CYS A 6 -1.38 -51.11 24.37
CA CYS A 6 -0.69 -50.96 25.69
C CYS A 6 -0.07 -49.56 25.94
N VAL A 7 -0.14 -49.14 27.22
CA VAL A 7 0.37 -47.92 27.89
C VAL A 7 1.62 -48.26 28.72
N PRO A 8 2.46 -47.29 29.14
CA PRO A 8 2.75 -47.09 30.59
C PRO A 8 2.92 -45.59 30.99
N THR A 9 2.28 -45.06 32.07
CA THR A 9 2.79 -44.84 33.46
C THR A 9 4.24 -44.32 33.54
N GLY A 10 4.64 -43.20 34.17
CA GLY A 10 4.18 -42.41 35.31
C GLY A 10 5.28 -42.41 36.40
N THR A 11 5.81 -41.25 36.86
CA THR A 11 6.39 -41.01 38.21
C THR A 11 7.05 -39.62 38.37
N THR A 12 6.66 -38.88 39.41
CA THR A 12 7.43 -37.87 40.16
C THR A 12 8.39 -38.56 41.17
N PRO A 13 9.48 -37.93 41.68
CA PRO A 13 9.37 -37.18 42.95
C PRO A 13 10.33 -35.98 43.15
N PHE A 14 10.04 -35.31 44.26
CA PHE A 14 10.61 -34.16 44.98
C PHE A 14 12.12 -34.15 45.36
N LEU A 15 12.57 -32.91 45.64
CA LEU A 15 13.39 -32.42 46.79
C LEU A 15 14.93 -32.24 46.71
N TYR A 16 15.28 -30.99 47.05
CA TYR A 16 16.35 -30.48 47.93
C TYR A 16 17.54 -29.68 47.37
N CYS A 17 17.58 -28.47 47.94
CA CYS A 17 18.51 -27.35 47.89
C CYS A 17 19.89 -27.65 48.53
N LYS A 18 20.95 -26.95 48.08
CA LYS A 18 21.98 -26.39 48.99
C LYS A 18 22.85 -25.30 48.34
N GLN A 19 23.07 -24.26 49.13
CA GLN A 19 23.86 -23.03 48.93
C GLN A 19 25.37 -23.22 49.10
N GLU A 20 26.09 -22.09 48.89
CA GLU A 20 27.42 -21.67 49.41
C GLU A 20 28.60 -21.81 48.41
N ASN A 21 29.56 -20.89 48.24
CA ASN A 21 30.09 -19.79 49.07
C ASN A 21 30.84 -18.73 48.21
N ALA A 22 31.00 -17.53 48.75
CA ALA A 22 31.84 -16.41 48.26
C ALA A 22 33.33 -16.54 48.68
N PRO A 23 34.22 -15.65 48.20
CA PRO A 23 35.41 -15.26 48.98
C PRO A 23 35.56 -13.74 49.23
N LYS A 24 36.24 -13.46 50.36
CA LYS A 24 36.50 -12.16 51.03
C LYS A 24 37.78 -11.44 50.56
N ALA A 25 37.86 -10.17 50.97
CA ALA A 25 38.81 -9.09 50.68
C ALA A 25 40.21 -9.12 51.36
N ASN A 26 41.08 -8.17 50.94
CA ASN A 26 42.23 -7.54 51.65
C ASN A 26 42.81 -6.41 50.76
N HIS A 27 43.57 -5.38 51.17
CA HIS A 27 43.65 -4.47 52.33
C HIS A 27 44.56 -3.28 51.89
N ASN A 28 44.36 -2.08 52.49
CA ASN A 28 45.34 -1.03 52.84
C ASN A 28 45.81 0.17 51.94
N ASN A 29 45.48 1.39 52.46
CA ASN A 29 46.31 2.58 52.79
C ASN A 29 46.82 3.61 51.74
N ARG A 30 46.31 4.86 51.80
CA ARG A 30 46.98 6.10 52.32
C ARG A 30 46.22 7.40 51.99
N SER A 31 46.56 8.44 52.75
CA SER A 31 45.83 9.68 53.04
C SER A 31 46.13 10.89 52.14
N SER A 32 45.21 11.87 52.22
CA SER A 32 45.35 13.33 51.99
C SER A 32 45.29 13.88 50.55
N LYS A 33 44.17 14.56 50.23
CA LYS A 33 44.11 16.01 49.97
C LYS A 33 42.66 16.46 49.77
N ARG A 34 42.30 17.55 50.45
CA ARG A 34 41.03 18.26 50.36
C ARG A 34 40.87 18.93 48.99
N GLY A 35 39.64 18.99 48.51
CA GLY A 35 39.10 20.17 47.80
C GLY A 35 38.65 19.94 46.36
N ARG A 36 37.34 20.14 46.12
CA ARG A 36 36.64 20.29 44.83
C ARG A 36 36.54 19.04 43.94
N ALA A 37 35.43 18.31 44.09
CA ALA A 37 34.63 17.73 43.00
C ALA A 37 33.52 16.86 43.61
N ARG A 38 32.36 17.45 43.96
CA ARG A 38 31.19 16.66 44.38
C ARG A 38 29.87 17.23 43.89
N THR A 39 29.91 17.92 42.74
CA THR A 39 28.73 18.58 42.15
C THR A 39 28.38 18.05 40.76
N GLU A 40 29.22 17.20 40.15
CA GLU A 40 28.96 16.63 38.81
C GLU A 40 28.31 15.23 38.88
N HIS A 41 28.70 14.37 39.81
CA HIS A 41 28.14 13.01 39.88
C HIS A 41 26.67 12.94 40.33
N LEU A 42 26.23 13.86 41.20
CA LEU A 42 24.82 13.97 41.62
C LEU A 42 23.92 14.50 40.49
N ARG A 43 24.47 15.19 39.48
CA ARG A 43 23.72 15.67 38.31
C ARG A 43 23.48 14.55 37.29
N PHE A 44 24.46 13.67 37.07
CA PHE A 44 24.34 12.61 36.05
C PHE A 44 23.41 11.45 36.46
N GLU A 45 23.26 11.15 37.75
CA GLU A 45 22.29 10.14 38.21
C GLU A 45 20.86 10.68 38.19
N THR A 46 20.65 11.95 38.57
CA THR A 46 19.31 12.58 38.49
C THR A 46 18.86 12.82 37.06
N GLU A 47 19.75 13.15 36.11
CA GLU A 47 19.39 13.31 34.70
C GLU A 47 18.95 12.00 34.04
N LYS A 48 19.55 10.86 34.42
CA LYS A 48 19.12 9.54 33.93
C LYS A 48 17.80 9.07 34.53
N GLU A 49 17.57 9.29 35.82
CA GLU A 49 16.30 8.96 36.46
C GLU A 49 15.15 9.85 35.96
N ILE A 50 15.44 11.13 35.68
CA ILE A 50 14.49 12.06 35.03
C ILE A 50 14.23 11.64 33.58
N ALA A 51 15.24 11.23 32.82
CA ALA A 51 15.07 10.75 31.45
C ALA A 51 14.22 9.46 31.38
N VAL A 52 14.42 8.52 32.31
CA VAL A 52 13.62 7.28 32.39
C VAL A 52 12.19 7.58 32.86
N ALA A 53 12.00 8.52 33.79
CA ALA A 53 10.67 8.97 34.22
C ALA A 53 9.93 9.72 33.10
N ILE A 54 10.62 10.57 32.33
CA ILE A 54 10.07 11.25 31.15
C ILE A 54 9.72 10.22 30.07
N HIS A 55 10.58 9.22 29.84
CA HIS A 55 10.34 8.16 28.85
C HIS A 55 9.19 7.22 29.24
N LYS A 56 8.94 7.00 30.54
CA LYS A 56 7.74 6.30 31.03
C LYS A 56 6.47 7.14 30.92
N LEU A 57 6.55 8.44 31.22
CA LEU A 57 5.45 9.39 31.03
C LEU A 57 5.10 9.60 29.54
N TYR A 58 6.07 9.45 28.65
CA TYR A 58 5.92 9.56 27.19
C TYR A 58 5.05 8.44 26.58
N TYR A 59 4.96 7.28 27.25
CA TYR A 59 4.26 6.10 26.75
C TYR A 59 2.91 5.83 27.44
N GLU A 60 2.73 6.23 28.71
CA GLU A 60 1.49 5.94 29.45
C GLU A 60 0.44 7.06 29.42
N TYR A 61 0.79 8.30 29.03
CA TYR A 61 -0.18 9.40 28.97
C TYR A 61 -0.04 10.19 27.67
N SER A 62 -1.13 10.29 26.90
CA SER A 62 -1.20 11.14 25.72
C SER A 62 -0.71 12.55 26.08
N TYR A 63 0.26 13.07 25.33
CA TYR A 63 0.92 14.38 25.53
C TYR A 63 -0.06 15.55 25.81
N VAL A 64 -1.28 15.44 25.28
CA VAL A 64 -2.43 16.32 25.52
C VAL A 64 -2.76 16.47 27.01
N VAL A 65 -2.74 15.39 27.78
CA VAL A 65 -3.05 15.38 29.22
C VAL A 65 -1.94 16.07 30.01
N LEU A 66 -0.67 15.81 29.68
CA LEU A 66 0.47 16.45 30.34
C LEU A 66 0.48 17.97 30.10
N VAL A 67 0.19 18.40 28.87
CA VAL A 67 0.05 19.82 28.51
C VAL A 67 -1.15 20.46 29.20
N PHE A 68 -2.30 19.78 29.28
CA PHE A 68 -3.46 20.27 30.02
C PHE A 68 -3.19 20.43 31.52
N VAL A 69 -2.55 19.44 32.13
CA VAL A 69 -2.20 19.43 33.56
C VAL A 69 -1.18 20.53 33.86
N LEU A 70 -0.14 20.69 33.04
CA LEU A 70 0.84 21.76 33.19
C LEU A 70 0.21 23.14 32.99
N THR A 71 -0.69 23.31 32.03
CA THR A 71 -1.39 24.57 31.77
C THR A 71 -2.36 24.92 32.90
N ALA A 72 -3.04 23.92 33.49
CA ALA A 72 -3.91 24.08 34.65
C ALA A 72 -3.12 24.42 35.92
N LEU A 73 -1.97 23.77 36.16
CA LEU A 73 -1.05 24.07 37.25
C LEU A 73 -0.48 25.50 37.14
N LEU A 74 -0.11 25.94 35.93
CA LEU A 74 0.34 27.30 35.67
C LEU A 74 -0.76 28.34 35.94
N ARG A 75 -2.03 28.03 35.68
CA ARG A 75 -3.18 28.89 36.02
C ARG A 75 -3.47 28.94 37.52
N LEU A 76 -3.18 27.87 38.26
CA LEU A 76 -3.35 27.80 39.72
C LEU A 76 -2.21 28.50 40.48
N LEU A 77 -1.01 28.57 39.90
CA LEU A 77 0.18 29.19 40.51
C LEU A 77 0.32 30.70 40.23
N LEU A 78 -0.52 31.26 39.35
CA LEU A 78 -0.56 32.70 39.06
C LEU A 78 -1.76 33.36 39.78
N PRO A 79 -1.56 34.13 40.85
CA PRO A 79 -2.67 34.87 41.47
C PRO A 79 -3.19 35.95 40.50
N TYR A 80 -4.50 35.90 40.25
CA TYR A 80 -5.31 36.89 39.53
C TYR A 80 -4.80 38.33 39.66
N ARG A 81 -4.16 38.88 38.61
CA ARG A 81 -4.27 40.29 38.21
C ARG A 81 -3.90 40.43 36.74
N THR A 82 -4.88 40.70 35.89
CA THR A 82 -4.93 41.84 34.96
C THR A 82 -6.07 41.66 33.96
N THR A 83 -7.18 42.33 34.23
CA THR A 83 -8.06 42.87 33.19
C THR A 83 -7.27 43.94 32.42
N SER A 84 -7.43 43.96 31.10
CA SER A 84 -6.94 44.98 30.15
C SER A 84 -5.51 44.81 29.61
N MET A 85 -5.39 44.05 28.50
CA MET A 85 -4.32 44.21 27.51
C MET A 85 -4.91 44.25 26.10
N TYR A 86 -5.61 45.35 25.80
CA TYR A 86 -5.87 45.82 24.43
C TYR A 86 -5.73 47.34 24.45
N ARG A 87 -4.48 47.82 24.44
CA ARG A 87 -4.03 49.15 23.98
C ARG A 87 -2.61 49.35 24.50
N LEU A 88 -1.64 49.26 23.60
CA LEU A 88 -0.39 50.03 23.63
C LEU A 88 0.36 49.75 22.31
N GLN A 89 -0.24 50.21 21.21
CA GLN A 89 0.55 50.77 20.11
C GLN A 89 0.84 52.23 20.48
N ASN A 90 2.08 52.65 20.25
CA ASN A 90 2.64 54.00 20.43
C ASN A 90 3.02 54.38 21.86
N PHE A 91 4.28 54.19 22.24
CA PHE A 91 5.00 55.19 23.04
C PHE A 91 6.52 55.15 22.76
N HIS A 92 7.07 56.34 22.52
CA HIS A 92 8.47 56.63 22.20
C HIS A 92 9.45 56.35 23.34
N PHE A 93 10.72 56.17 22.95
CA PHE A 93 11.89 56.03 23.81
C PHE A 93 12.02 57.16 24.85
N GLY A 94 12.25 56.78 26.10
CA GLY A 94 12.67 57.65 27.19
C GLY A 94 13.43 56.85 28.25
N SER A 95 14.67 57.26 28.49
CA SER A 95 15.61 56.69 29.46
C SER A 95 15.16 56.80 30.92
N SER A 96 15.29 55.74 31.72
CA SER A 96 15.91 55.76 33.05
C SER A 96 15.78 54.43 33.84
N SER A 97 16.91 54.06 34.45
CA SER A 97 17.13 53.34 35.72
C SER A 97 16.34 52.06 36.10
N SER A 98 17.10 50.96 36.10
CA SER A 98 17.28 49.95 37.17
C SER A 98 16.07 49.31 37.88
N SER A 99 16.12 47.97 37.93
CA SER A 99 15.28 47.00 38.68
C SER A 99 14.07 46.41 37.92
N GLY A 100 14.34 45.69 36.82
CA GLY A 100 13.29 44.91 36.13
C GLY A 100 13.80 43.75 35.26
N GLY A 101 15.04 43.30 35.48
CA GLY A 101 15.68 42.28 34.62
C GLY A 101 15.09 40.88 34.76
N GLY A 102 14.72 40.46 35.98
CA GLY A 102 14.21 39.11 36.24
C GLY A 102 12.81 38.86 35.66
N THR A 103 11.89 39.81 35.85
CA THR A 103 10.50 39.67 35.41
C THR A 103 10.37 39.77 33.89
N ARG A 104 11.19 40.61 33.24
CA ARG A 104 11.25 40.67 31.77
C ARG A 104 11.77 39.37 31.19
N CYS A 105 12.90 38.83 31.65
CA CYS A 105 13.42 37.54 31.16
C CYS A 105 12.44 36.38 31.37
N PHE A 106 11.71 36.35 32.49
CA PHE A 106 10.73 35.30 32.77
C PHE A 106 9.51 35.39 31.84
N LEU A 107 9.00 36.59 31.58
CA LEU A 107 7.88 36.80 30.65
C LEU A 107 8.29 36.48 29.20
N THR A 108 9.52 36.81 28.78
CA THR A 108 10.01 36.41 27.45
C THR A 108 10.19 34.90 27.35
N ALA A 109 10.70 34.23 28.39
CA ALA A 109 10.86 32.77 28.41
C ALA A 109 9.52 32.03 28.37
N VAL A 110 8.50 32.51 29.10
CA VAL A 110 7.14 31.95 29.06
C VAL A 110 6.48 32.19 27.70
N ALA A 111 6.66 33.36 27.09
CA ALA A 111 6.16 33.64 25.75
C ALA A 111 6.84 32.77 24.67
N LEU A 112 8.15 32.53 24.80
CA LEU A 112 8.90 31.63 23.92
C LEU A 112 8.43 30.17 24.09
N LEU A 113 8.26 29.69 25.33
CA LEU A 113 7.74 28.35 25.60
C LEU A 113 6.30 28.16 25.10
N ALA A 114 5.44 29.19 25.23
CA ALA A 114 4.07 29.16 24.70
C ALA A 114 4.04 29.20 23.16
N SER A 115 4.98 29.91 22.53
CA SER A 115 5.13 29.88 21.07
C SER A 115 5.64 28.52 20.57
N TRP A 116 6.56 27.90 21.31
CA TRP A 116 7.08 26.56 21.03
C TRP A 116 6.01 25.49 21.22
N SER A 117 5.20 25.55 22.27
CA SER A 117 4.09 24.61 22.45
C SER A 117 3.03 24.77 21.38
N SER A 118 2.78 26.00 20.90
CA SER A 118 1.84 26.25 19.79
C SER A 118 2.37 25.72 18.45
N ILE A 119 3.68 25.82 18.21
CA ILE A 119 4.34 25.27 17.01
C ILE A 119 4.37 23.74 17.08
N VAL A 120 4.70 23.15 18.23
CA VAL A 120 4.69 21.69 18.41
C VAL A 120 3.27 21.14 18.34
N LEU A 121 2.27 21.84 18.88
CA LEU A 121 0.87 21.46 18.74
C LEU A 121 0.41 21.60 17.29
N ALA A 122 0.82 22.65 16.57
CA ALA A 122 0.54 22.80 15.15
C ALA A 122 1.20 21.69 14.31
N LEU A 123 2.46 21.32 14.60
CA LEU A 123 3.17 20.22 13.96
C LEU A 123 2.56 18.84 14.29
N ALA A 124 2.11 18.64 15.53
CA ALA A 124 1.40 17.43 15.96
C ALA A 124 -0.03 17.36 15.37
N MET A 125 -0.68 18.51 15.14
CA MET A 125 -1.99 18.61 14.49
C MET A 125 -1.89 18.50 12.96
N THR A 126 -0.70 18.65 12.36
CA THR A 126 -0.48 18.40 10.92
C THR A 126 -0.27 16.93 10.57
N ALA A 127 0.00 16.06 11.54
CA ALA A 127 0.01 14.62 11.33
C ALA A 127 -1.42 14.09 11.52
N GLY A 128 -2.11 13.78 10.41
CA GLY A 128 -3.41 13.10 10.45
C GLY A 128 -3.34 11.76 11.19
N PRO A 129 -4.49 11.17 11.57
CA PRO A 129 -4.49 9.86 12.20
C PRO A 129 -3.82 8.82 11.30
N GLN A 130 -2.95 8.00 11.87
CA GLN A 130 -2.37 6.86 11.17
C GLN A 130 -3.48 5.86 10.84
N ARG A 131 -3.52 5.40 9.58
CA ARG A 131 -4.49 4.47 9.01
C ARG A 131 -3.81 3.16 8.67
N THR A 132 -4.49 2.05 8.91
CA THR A 132 -4.01 0.72 8.51
C THR A 132 -4.93 0.16 7.44
N VAL A 133 -4.34 -0.13 6.28
CA VAL A 133 -5.03 -0.57 5.06
C VAL A 133 -4.73 -2.04 4.81
N LEU A 134 -5.77 -2.87 4.70
CA LEU A 134 -5.64 -4.23 4.19
C LEU A 134 -5.57 -4.18 2.66
N VAL A 135 -4.50 -4.68 2.07
CA VAL A 135 -4.32 -4.77 0.62
C VAL A 135 -4.27 -6.24 0.22
N THR A 136 -5.40 -6.78 -0.22
CA THR A 136 -5.43 -8.16 -0.75
C THR A 136 -4.88 -8.16 -2.18
N GLY A 137 -4.09 -9.16 -2.57
CA GLY A 137 -3.40 -9.17 -3.87
C GLY A 137 -2.27 -8.14 -3.95
N GLY A 138 -1.76 -7.69 -2.79
CA GLY A 138 -0.81 -6.59 -2.69
C GLY A 138 0.60 -6.91 -3.19
N ALA A 139 0.95 -8.19 -3.38
CA ALA A 139 2.21 -8.59 -4.01
C ALA A 139 2.10 -8.59 -5.55
N GLY A 140 0.89 -8.51 -6.10
CA GLY A 140 0.65 -8.44 -7.54
C GLY A 140 1.13 -7.12 -8.17
N TYR A 141 0.97 -7.03 -9.50
CA TYR A 141 1.42 -5.89 -10.29
C TYR A 141 0.89 -4.54 -9.79
N ILE A 142 -0.44 -4.32 -9.81
CA ILE A 142 -1.05 -3.06 -9.38
C ILE A 142 -0.96 -2.91 -7.85
N GLY A 143 -1.06 -4.03 -7.13
CA GLY A 143 -1.01 -4.09 -5.67
C GLY A 143 0.29 -3.55 -5.10
N SER A 144 1.44 -3.99 -5.65
CA SER A 144 2.77 -3.58 -5.16
C SER A 144 3.03 -2.09 -5.39
N HIS A 145 2.64 -1.55 -6.55
CA HIS A 145 2.72 -0.12 -6.85
C HIS A 145 1.81 0.69 -5.92
N THR A 146 0.60 0.20 -5.62
CA THR A 146 -0.32 0.85 -4.68
C THR A 146 0.21 0.83 -3.26
N CYS A 147 0.83 -0.27 -2.82
CA CYS A 147 1.50 -0.34 -1.52
C CYS A 147 2.61 0.71 -1.41
N LEU A 148 3.43 0.86 -2.47
CA LEU A 148 4.48 1.88 -2.52
C LEU A 148 3.88 3.30 -2.41
N GLU A 149 2.88 3.64 -3.22
CA GLU A 149 2.26 4.97 -3.19
C GLU A 149 1.58 5.29 -1.85
N LEU A 150 0.94 4.31 -1.19
CA LEU A 150 0.40 4.47 0.17
C LEU A 150 1.52 4.79 1.16
N LEU A 151 2.63 4.06 1.11
CA LEU A 151 3.73 4.20 2.05
C LEU A 151 4.53 5.51 1.85
N ARG A 152 4.51 6.05 0.63
CA ARG A 152 5.10 7.36 0.28
C ARG A 152 4.37 8.54 0.87
N ILE A 153 3.12 8.38 1.31
CA ILE A 153 2.39 9.47 1.93
C ILE A 153 3.13 9.95 3.19
N PRO A 154 3.42 11.27 3.30
CA PRO A 154 4.19 11.82 4.41
C PRO A 154 3.62 11.51 5.80
N ASN A 155 4.45 11.78 6.82
CA ASN A 155 4.07 11.64 8.24
C ASN A 155 3.62 10.24 8.65
N ASN A 156 4.00 9.20 7.90
CA ASN A 156 3.61 7.82 8.16
C ASN A 156 2.09 7.63 8.30
N GLN A 157 1.34 8.36 7.46
CA GLN A 157 -0.12 8.35 7.48
C GLN A 157 -0.69 6.95 7.24
N TYR A 158 -0.03 6.13 6.41
CA TYR A 158 -0.47 4.77 6.11
C TYR A 158 0.49 3.69 6.60
N LYS A 159 -0.11 2.64 7.16
CA LYS A 159 0.43 1.28 7.33
C LYS A 159 -0.34 0.33 6.42
N VAL A 160 0.35 -0.68 5.91
CA VAL A 160 -0.19 -1.63 4.94
C VAL A 160 -0.06 -3.04 5.48
N VAL A 161 -1.17 -3.78 5.47
CA VAL A 161 -1.19 -5.22 5.71
C VAL A 161 -1.54 -5.90 4.38
N VAL A 162 -0.60 -6.63 3.80
CA VAL A 162 -0.79 -7.36 2.55
C VAL A 162 -1.23 -8.78 2.83
N VAL A 163 -2.31 -9.20 2.16
CA VAL A 163 -2.73 -10.60 2.07
C VAL A 163 -2.62 -11.04 0.61
N ASP A 164 -1.82 -12.06 0.34
CA ASP A 164 -1.64 -12.60 -1.01
C ASP A 164 -1.29 -14.09 -0.89
N ASN A 165 -1.78 -14.93 -1.81
CA ASN A 165 -1.44 -16.35 -1.83
C ASN A 165 -0.26 -16.66 -2.78
N LEU A 166 0.27 -15.64 -3.46
CA LEU A 166 1.39 -15.70 -4.39
C LEU A 166 1.14 -16.53 -5.66
N ASP A 167 -0.12 -16.78 -6.03
CA ASP A 167 -0.50 -17.58 -7.21
C ASP A 167 -0.01 -16.97 -8.53
N ASN A 168 0.02 -15.64 -8.63
CA ASN A 168 0.52 -14.91 -9.81
C ASN A 168 1.32 -13.66 -9.40
N SER A 169 2.11 -13.80 -8.35
CA SER A 169 2.95 -12.73 -7.80
C SER A 169 4.18 -13.32 -7.08
N SER A 170 5.05 -12.46 -6.57
CA SER A 170 6.21 -12.86 -5.76
C SER A 170 6.35 -11.97 -4.54
N GLU A 171 6.70 -12.55 -3.40
CA GLU A 171 6.99 -11.81 -2.16
C GLU A 171 8.16 -10.82 -2.35
N GLU A 172 9.05 -11.11 -3.30
CA GLU A 172 10.15 -10.23 -3.69
C GLU A 172 9.68 -8.82 -4.08
N SER A 173 8.49 -8.70 -4.70
CA SER A 173 7.90 -7.39 -5.01
C SER A 173 7.74 -6.53 -3.74
N LEU A 174 7.29 -7.12 -2.63
CA LEU A 174 7.09 -6.44 -1.36
C LEU A 174 8.42 -6.12 -0.67
N ARG A 175 9.43 -6.98 -0.82
CA ARG A 175 10.79 -6.70 -0.35
C ARG A 175 11.34 -5.45 -1.05
N ARG A 176 11.18 -5.35 -2.38
CA ARG A 176 11.62 -4.19 -3.15
C ARG A 176 10.80 -2.93 -2.85
N VAL A 177 9.50 -3.06 -2.54
CA VAL A 177 8.70 -1.94 -2.02
C VAL A 177 9.29 -1.41 -0.71
N ARG A 178 9.68 -2.29 0.24
CA ARG A 178 10.32 -1.86 1.51
C ARG A 178 11.61 -1.09 1.26
N GLU A 179 12.45 -1.58 0.34
CA GLU A 179 13.70 -0.92 -0.03
C GLU A 179 13.47 0.46 -0.63
N LEU A 180 12.54 0.59 -1.60
CA LEU A 180 12.21 1.87 -2.23
C LEU A 180 11.72 2.90 -1.20
N VAL A 181 10.84 2.47 -0.29
CA VAL A 181 10.37 3.34 0.80
C VAL A 181 11.54 3.76 1.70
N GLY A 182 12.46 2.86 2.02
CA GLY A 182 13.62 3.17 2.86
C GLY A 182 14.65 4.08 2.21
N GLU A 183 14.92 3.88 0.91
CA GLU A 183 15.80 4.72 0.11
C GLU A 183 15.26 6.16 -0.02
N GLU A 184 13.94 6.31 -0.19
CA GLU A 184 13.31 7.61 -0.44
C GLU A 184 13.00 8.41 0.83
N LEU A 185 12.60 7.73 1.91
CA LEU A 185 12.14 8.40 3.13
C LEU A 185 13.15 8.34 4.29
N GLY A 186 14.24 7.57 4.17
CA GLY A 186 15.25 7.46 5.21
C GLY A 186 14.79 6.73 6.48
N GLU A 187 13.68 5.98 6.40
CA GLU A 187 13.10 5.19 7.49
C GLU A 187 13.06 3.69 7.12
N CYS A 188 13.22 2.79 8.10
CA CYS A 188 13.03 1.36 7.84
C CYS A 188 11.53 1.08 7.58
N GLY A 189 11.15 0.91 6.31
CA GLY A 189 9.78 0.61 5.90
C GLY A 189 9.22 -0.73 6.41
N GLU A 190 10.04 -1.58 7.02
CA GLU A 190 9.67 -2.91 7.54
C GLU A 190 8.50 -2.86 8.52
N ASP A 191 8.42 -1.85 9.38
CA ASP A 191 7.34 -1.73 10.37
C ASP A 191 6.02 -1.21 9.79
N ARG A 192 6.03 -0.73 8.55
CA ARG A 192 4.87 -0.12 7.90
C ARG A 192 4.21 -1.03 6.87
N ILE A 193 4.86 -2.12 6.44
CA ILE A 193 4.25 -3.12 5.55
C ILE A 193 4.41 -4.52 6.13
N ARG A 194 3.27 -5.17 6.43
CA ARG A 194 3.22 -6.55 6.93
C ARG A 194 2.66 -7.45 5.85
N PHE A 195 3.26 -8.62 5.62
CA PHE A 195 2.79 -9.59 4.64
C PHE A 195 2.26 -10.85 5.34
N ARG A 196 1.12 -11.35 4.89
CA ARG A 196 0.55 -12.63 5.32
C ARG A 196 0.21 -13.44 4.07
N ASN A 197 0.88 -14.59 3.93
CA ASN A 197 0.53 -15.56 2.90
C ASN A 197 -0.80 -16.21 3.27
N CYS A 198 -1.88 -15.80 2.60
CA CYS A 198 -3.24 -16.21 2.91
C CYS A 198 -4.13 -16.06 1.67
N ASP A 199 -5.00 -17.04 1.45
CA ASP A 199 -5.99 -16.99 0.38
C ASP A 199 -7.27 -16.31 0.88
N ILE A 200 -7.86 -15.41 0.08
CA ILE A 200 -9.10 -14.73 0.45
C ILE A 200 -10.30 -15.68 0.63
N ARG A 201 -10.21 -16.93 0.18
CA ARG A 201 -11.20 -17.99 0.42
C ARG A 201 -11.01 -18.69 1.77
N ASP A 202 -9.85 -18.54 2.41
CA ASP A 202 -9.58 -19.10 3.73
C ASP A 202 -10.20 -18.22 4.82
N LYS A 203 -11.37 -18.64 5.32
CA LYS A 203 -12.10 -17.91 6.37
C LYS A 203 -11.26 -17.77 7.64
N GLU A 204 -10.67 -18.87 8.11
CA GLU A 204 -9.89 -18.90 9.34
C GLU A 204 -8.58 -18.12 9.19
N GLY A 205 -7.98 -18.18 8.00
CA GLY A 205 -6.80 -17.39 7.64
C GLY A 205 -7.08 -15.89 7.72
N LEU A 206 -8.16 -15.42 7.11
CA LEU A 206 -8.56 -14.01 7.17
C LEU A 206 -8.89 -13.56 8.60
N ASP A 207 -9.60 -14.39 9.38
CA ASP A 207 -9.87 -14.10 10.80
C ASP A 207 -8.59 -13.92 11.59
N LYS A 208 -7.58 -14.78 11.38
CA LYS A 208 -6.28 -14.65 12.05
C LYS A 208 -5.61 -13.32 11.71
N VAL A 209 -5.64 -12.91 10.44
CA VAL A 209 -5.07 -11.63 10.00
C VAL A 209 -5.80 -10.46 10.63
N LEU A 210 -7.13 -10.42 10.59
CA LEU A 210 -7.93 -9.32 11.13
C LEU A 210 -7.89 -9.24 12.66
N ASN A 211 -7.69 -10.37 13.35
CA ASN A 211 -7.44 -10.40 14.79
C ASN A 211 -6.01 -9.97 15.17
N GLU A 212 -5.04 -10.27 14.32
CA GLU A 212 -3.65 -9.84 14.51
C GLU A 212 -3.50 -8.32 14.31
N PHE A 213 -4.28 -7.75 13.38
CA PHE A 213 -4.26 -6.34 13.03
C PHE A 213 -5.64 -5.67 13.22
N PRO A 214 -6.13 -5.56 14.47
CA PRO A 214 -7.47 -5.01 14.76
C PRO A 214 -7.61 -3.52 14.41
N GLU A 215 -6.51 -2.83 14.09
CA GLU A 215 -6.50 -1.44 13.66
C GLU A 215 -6.80 -1.24 12.16
N ILE A 216 -6.96 -2.32 11.38
CA ILE A 216 -7.38 -2.22 9.97
C ILE A 216 -8.73 -1.51 9.91
N ASP A 217 -8.82 -0.41 9.16
CA ASP A 217 -10.05 0.38 9.00
C ASP A 217 -10.53 0.50 7.55
N SER A 218 -9.70 0.04 6.60
CA SER A 218 -10.01 0.02 5.17
C SER A 218 -9.40 -1.17 4.45
N CYS A 219 -9.98 -1.52 3.30
CA CYS A 219 -9.46 -2.54 2.41
C CYS A 219 -9.39 -2.07 0.96
N ILE A 220 -8.28 -2.35 0.29
CA ILE A 220 -8.13 -2.27 -1.17
C ILE A 220 -8.04 -3.71 -1.70
N HIS A 221 -9.01 -4.10 -2.53
CA HIS A 221 -9.20 -5.49 -2.93
C HIS A 221 -8.75 -5.77 -4.37
N PHE A 222 -7.47 -6.12 -4.55
CA PHE A 222 -6.90 -6.56 -5.84
C PHE A 222 -6.98 -8.06 -6.09
N ALA A 223 -7.06 -8.88 -5.03
CA ALA A 223 -7.01 -10.35 -5.14
C ALA A 223 -8.11 -10.88 -6.06
N GLY A 224 -7.69 -11.65 -7.07
CA GLY A 224 -8.58 -12.28 -8.04
C GLY A 224 -7.84 -12.69 -9.30
N LEU A 225 -8.35 -13.72 -9.98
CA LEU A 225 -7.86 -14.16 -11.28
C LEU A 225 -8.27 -13.15 -12.36
N LYS A 226 -7.36 -12.84 -13.28
CA LYS A 226 -7.51 -11.72 -14.24
C LYS A 226 -7.42 -12.05 -15.73
N ALA A 227 -7.03 -13.27 -16.11
CA ALA A 227 -6.79 -13.59 -17.52
C ALA A 227 -8.11 -13.91 -18.24
N VAL A 228 -8.52 -13.03 -19.15
CA VAL A 228 -9.77 -13.18 -19.92
C VAL A 228 -9.83 -14.52 -20.66
N GLY A 229 -8.76 -14.90 -21.38
CA GLY A 229 -8.70 -16.15 -22.13
C GLY A 229 -8.81 -17.40 -21.24
N GLU A 230 -8.08 -17.41 -20.12
CA GLU A 230 -8.16 -18.51 -19.16
C GLU A 230 -9.54 -18.58 -18.51
N SER A 231 -10.19 -17.45 -18.23
CA SER A 231 -11.53 -17.44 -17.62
C SER A 231 -12.58 -18.18 -18.46
N VAL A 232 -12.44 -18.19 -19.78
CA VAL A 232 -13.31 -18.95 -20.69
C VAL A 232 -13.03 -20.45 -20.58
N GLN A 233 -11.77 -20.84 -20.37
CA GLN A 233 -11.36 -22.23 -20.23
C GLN A 233 -11.65 -22.80 -18.83
N LYS A 234 -11.51 -21.98 -17.77
CA LYS A 234 -11.65 -22.36 -16.36
C LYS A 234 -12.66 -21.45 -15.61
N PRO A 235 -13.92 -21.32 -16.07
CA PRO A 235 -14.86 -20.35 -15.52
C PRO A 235 -15.15 -20.56 -14.02
N LEU A 236 -15.25 -21.81 -13.57
CA LEU A 236 -15.56 -22.10 -12.16
C LEU A 236 -14.48 -21.62 -11.19
N SER A 237 -13.19 -21.71 -11.57
CA SER A 237 -12.09 -21.18 -10.76
C SER A 237 -12.18 -19.65 -10.61
N TYR A 238 -12.59 -18.96 -11.68
CA TYR A 238 -12.80 -17.51 -11.64
C TYR A 238 -13.99 -17.14 -10.75
N TYR A 239 -15.11 -17.86 -10.84
CA TYR A 239 -16.26 -17.62 -9.97
C TYR A 239 -15.95 -17.91 -8.49
N ASP A 240 -15.26 -19.01 -8.19
CA ASP A 240 -14.85 -19.38 -6.84
C ASP A 240 -13.90 -18.34 -6.22
N CYS A 241 -12.83 -17.98 -6.95
CA CYS A 241 -11.86 -17.00 -6.47
C CYS A 241 -12.45 -15.58 -6.40
N ASN A 242 -12.98 -15.08 -7.52
CA ASN A 242 -13.34 -13.66 -7.64
C ASN A 242 -14.68 -13.33 -6.99
N ILE A 243 -15.62 -14.28 -6.88
CA ILE A 243 -16.90 -14.02 -6.22
C ILE A 243 -16.89 -14.65 -4.83
N GLY A 244 -16.61 -15.96 -4.75
CA GLY A 244 -16.58 -16.67 -3.46
C GLY A 244 -15.58 -16.06 -2.49
N GLY A 245 -14.36 -15.77 -2.96
CA GLY A 245 -13.33 -15.08 -2.19
C GLY A 245 -13.73 -13.67 -1.75
N THR A 246 -14.36 -12.87 -2.62
CA THR A 246 -14.81 -11.53 -2.23
C THR A 246 -15.97 -11.56 -1.23
N VAL A 247 -16.94 -12.47 -1.40
CA VAL A 247 -18.02 -12.65 -0.41
C VAL A 247 -17.44 -13.03 0.93
N ASN A 248 -16.50 -13.99 0.97
CA ASN A 248 -15.82 -14.35 2.20
C ASN A 248 -15.09 -13.16 2.85
N LEU A 249 -14.34 -12.39 2.06
CA LEU A 249 -13.65 -11.20 2.53
C LEU A 249 -14.64 -10.18 3.14
N LEU A 250 -15.72 -9.86 2.44
CA LEU A 250 -16.71 -8.88 2.89
C LEU A 250 -17.38 -9.30 4.21
N GLU A 251 -17.73 -10.58 4.37
CA GLU A 251 -18.28 -11.10 5.63
C GLU A 251 -17.33 -10.84 6.81
N ARG A 252 -16.04 -11.14 6.63
CA ARG A 252 -15.02 -10.99 7.68
C ARG A 252 -14.73 -9.52 7.99
N LEU A 253 -14.63 -8.68 6.95
CA LEU A 253 -14.48 -7.24 7.11
C LEU A 253 -15.66 -6.62 7.87
N GLU A 254 -16.89 -7.06 7.61
CA GLU A 254 -18.08 -6.61 8.33
C GLU A 254 -18.05 -6.99 9.82
N GLU A 255 -17.67 -8.23 10.13
CA GLU A 255 -17.52 -8.72 11.51
C GLU A 255 -16.46 -7.93 12.30
N HIS A 256 -15.41 -7.48 11.61
CA HIS A 256 -14.34 -6.65 12.16
C HIS A 256 -14.57 -5.14 12.03
N GLN A 257 -15.76 -4.71 11.59
CA GLN A 257 -16.15 -3.29 11.47
C GLN A 257 -15.28 -2.46 10.51
N VAL A 258 -14.68 -3.10 9.50
CA VAL A 258 -13.93 -2.42 8.44
C VAL A 258 -14.92 -1.82 7.44
N ARG A 259 -14.99 -0.48 7.40
CA ARG A 259 -16.04 0.23 6.66
C ARG A 259 -15.66 0.63 5.24
N HIS A 260 -14.40 1.01 5.03
CA HIS A 260 -13.96 1.60 3.76
C HIS A 260 -13.45 0.50 2.82
N PHE A 261 -14.01 0.44 1.62
CA PHE A 261 -13.67 -0.61 0.65
C PHE A 261 -13.42 -0.02 -0.73
N VAL A 262 -12.24 -0.30 -1.30
CA VAL A 262 -11.90 0.04 -2.68
C VAL A 262 -11.81 -1.24 -3.47
N PHE A 263 -12.68 -1.40 -4.47
CA PHE A 263 -12.75 -2.59 -5.29
C PHE A 263 -12.07 -2.41 -6.65
N SER A 264 -11.23 -3.38 -7.01
CA SER A 264 -10.65 -3.51 -8.33
C SER A 264 -11.63 -4.09 -9.35
N SER A 265 -12.43 -3.23 -9.97
CA SER A 265 -13.24 -3.57 -11.14
C SER A 265 -12.45 -3.38 -12.44
N SER A 266 -13.12 -3.49 -13.58
CA SER A 266 -12.50 -3.50 -14.91
C SER A 266 -13.44 -2.96 -15.96
N ALA A 267 -12.92 -2.28 -16.98
CA ALA A 267 -13.67 -1.86 -18.17
C ALA A 267 -14.39 -3.03 -18.89
N THR A 268 -14.00 -4.28 -18.62
CA THR A 268 -14.72 -5.47 -19.11
C THR A 268 -16.17 -5.56 -18.65
N VAL A 269 -16.58 -4.83 -17.59
CA VAL A 269 -17.99 -4.73 -17.15
C VAL A 269 -18.86 -3.90 -18.09
N TYR A 270 -18.29 -3.23 -19.08
CA TYR A 270 -19.05 -2.56 -20.14
C TYR A 270 -19.39 -3.52 -21.29
N GLY A 271 -18.66 -4.63 -21.43
CA GLY A 271 -18.80 -5.57 -22.55
C GLY A 271 -18.46 -4.91 -23.88
N GLU A 272 -19.35 -5.01 -24.86
CA GLU A 272 -19.19 -4.33 -26.14
C GLU A 272 -19.72 -2.88 -26.03
N PRO A 273 -18.88 -1.86 -26.24
CA PRO A 273 -19.28 -0.47 -26.01
C PRO A 273 -20.29 0.00 -27.05
N GLU A 274 -21.43 0.51 -26.60
CA GLU A 274 -22.45 1.12 -27.48
C GLU A 274 -22.03 2.54 -27.93
N MET A 275 -21.27 3.25 -27.10
CA MET A 275 -20.73 4.59 -27.36
C MET A 275 -19.35 4.76 -26.73
N LEU A 276 -18.53 5.61 -27.34
CA LEU A 276 -17.22 6.02 -26.85
C LEU A 276 -17.12 7.55 -26.78
N PRO A 277 -16.41 8.13 -25.80
CA PRO A 277 -15.75 7.46 -24.67
C PRO A 277 -16.75 6.82 -23.67
N LEU A 278 -16.27 5.83 -22.90
CA LEU A 278 -17.08 5.14 -21.88
C LEU A 278 -17.24 5.99 -20.62
N VAL A 279 -18.48 6.35 -20.30
CA VAL A 279 -18.88 7.01 -19.05
C VAL A 279 -19.42 5.98 -18.04
N GLU A 280 -19.40 6.28 -16.74
CA GLU A 280 -19.78 5.33 -15.68
C GLU A 280 -21.27 4.94 -15.69
N SER A 281 -22.11 5.80 -16.27
CA SER A 281 -23.55 5.56 -16.49
C SER A 281 -23.84 4.69 -17.71
N ALA A 282 -22.82 4.32 -18.49
CA ALA A 282 -22.99 3.39 -19.60
C ALA A 282 -23.52 2.04 -19.12
N ARG A 283 -24.27 1.39 -20.01
CA ARG A 283 -24.86 0.07 -19.71
C ARG A 283 -23.76 -0.94 -19.40
N LEU A 284 -23.97 -1.70 -18.33
CA LEU A 284 -23.06 -2.78 -17.94
C LEU A 284 -23.45 -4.09 -18.60
N SER A 285 -22.45 -4.82 -19.07
CA SER A 285 -22.57 -6.16 -19.64
C SER A 285 -21.22 -6.88 -19.59
N ALA A 286 -21.18 -8.19 -19.84
CA ALA A 286 -19.91 -8.93 -19.86
C ALA A 286 -19.91 -10.01 -20.95
N THR A 287 -18.85 -10.02 -21.76
CA THR A 287 -18.65 -10.96 -22.87
C THR A 287 -17.88 -12.23 -22.48
N ASN A 288 -17.28 -12.25 -21.28
CA ASN A 288 -16.46 -13.36 -20.79
C ASN A 288 -16.67 -13.60 -19.28
N PRO A 289 -16.30 -14.79 -18.75
CA PRO A 289 -16.46 -15.11 -17.34
C PRO A 289 -15.73 -14.16 -16.38
N TYR A 290 -14.50 -13.74 -16.69
CA TYR A 290 -13.77 -12.75 -15.87
C TYR A 290 -14.57 -11.44 -15.70
N GLY A 291 -14.97 -10.81 -16.80
CA GLY A 291 -15.76 -9.58 -16.76
C GLY A 291 -17.09 -9.78 -16.02
N ARG A 292 -17.70 -10.96 -16.16
CA ARG A 292 -18.92 -11.31 -15.43
C ARG A 292 -18.70 -11.42 -13.93
N THR A 293 -17.54 -11.93 -13.49
CA THR A 293 -17.20 -11.94 -12.06
C THR A 293 -17.07 -10.53 -11.49
N LYS A 294 -16.42 -9.61 -12.22
CA LYS A 294 -16.30 -8.21 -11.80
C LYS A 294 -17.65 -7.53 -11.70
N LEU A 295 -18.51 -7.72 -12.70
CA LEU A 295 -19.88 -7.19 -12.69
C LEU A 295 -20.70 -7.72 -11.51
N PHE A 296 -20.65 -9.03 -11.24
CA PHE A 296 -21.37 -9.63 -10.10
C PHE A 296 -20.85 -9.11 -8.75
N VAL A 297 -19.53 -8.91 -8.60
CA VAL A 297 -18.99 -8.31 -7.39
C VAL A 297 -19.43 -6.85 -7.23
N GLU A 298 -19.51 -6.07 -8.32
CA GLU A 298 -20.09 -4.72 -8.24
C GLU A 298 -21.53 -4.74 -7.72
N GLU A 299 -22.37 -5.66 -8.20
CA GLU A 299 -23.75 -5.82 -7.69
C GLU A 299 -23.76 -6.24 -6.22
N ILE A 300 -22.92 -7.19 -5.81
CA ILE A 300 -22.79 -7.61 -4.40
C ILE A 300 -22.41 -6.42 -3.51
N LEU A 301 -21.49 -5.56 -3.95
CA LEU A 301 -21.10 -4.36 -3.20
C LEU A 301 -22.24 -3.33 -3.11
N ARG A 302 -23.04 -3.16 -4.18
CA ARG A 302 -24.23 -2.31 -4.16
C ARG A 302 -25.29 -2.85 -3.19
N ASP A 303 -25.54 -4.16 -3.20
CA ASP A 303 -26.48 -4.81 -2.28
C ASP A 303 -25.99 -4.74 -0.82
N ALA A 304 -24.70 -4.97 -0.59
CA ALA A 304 -24.09 -4.85 0.74
C ALA A 304 -24.28 -3.43 1.30
N TYR A 305 -23.96 -2.40 0.49
CA TYR A 305 -24.19 -1.01 0.85
C TYR A 305 -25.68 -0.70 1.08
N ALA A 306 -26.56 -1.10 0.16
CA ALA A 306 -28.01 -0.85 0.26
C ALA A 306 -28.62 -1.50 1.50
N SER A 307 -28.13 -2.68 1.91
CA SER A 307 -28.58 -3.37 3.11
C SER A 307 -28.22 -2.63 4.40
N ASN A 308 -27.05 -1.97 4.43
CA ASN A 308 -26.59 -1.21 5.59
C ASN A 308 -25.60 -0.08 5.22
N PRO A 309 -26.11 1.12 4.87
CA PRO A 309 -25.28 2.26 4.47
C PRO A 309 -24.32 2.79 5.54
N LYS A 310 -24.52 2.40 6.81
CA LYS A 310 -23.63 2.79 7.91
C LYS A 310 -22.38 1.91 8.03
N LYS A 311 -22.45 0.69 7.50
CA LYS A 311 -21.36 -0.29 7.57
C LYS A 311 -20.40 -0.19 6.40
N TRP A 312 -20.85 0.31 5.25
CA TRP A 312 -20.08 0.30 4.03
C TRP A 312 -19.93 1.70 3.43
N ASN A 313 -18.72 2.03 3.01
CA ASN A 313 -18.42 3.16 2.14
C ASN A 313 -17.46 2.67 1.05
N VAL A 314 -17.93 2.61 -0.19
CA VAL A 314 -17.34 1.81 -1.26
C VAL A 314 -17.03 2.65 -2.49
N LEU A 315 -15.82 2.48 -3.02
CA LEU A 315 -15.46 2.94 -4.36
C LEU A 315 -15.11 1.76 -5.24
N ILE A 316 -15.84 1.64 -6.35
CA ILE A 316 -15.63 0.64 -7.40
C ILE A 316 -14.80 1.30 -8.49
N LEU A 317 -13.53 0.92 -8.61
CA LEU A 317 -12.63 1.51 -9.59
C LEU A 317 -12.58 0.62 -10.83
N ARG A 318 -13.10 1.10 -11.95
CA ARG A 318 -13.09 0.39 -13.23
C ARG A 318 -11.83 0.75 -14.01
N TYR A 319 -10.83 -0.11 -13.91
CA TYR A 319 -9.57 0.12 -14.62
C TYR A 319 -9.71 -0.21 -16.10
N PHE A 320 -8.98 0.53 -16.93
CA PHE A 320 -8.76 0.18 -18.31
C PHE A 320 -7.53 -0.74 -18.42
N ASN A 321 -6.50 -0.37 -19.18
CA ASN A 321 -5.38 -1.26 -19.45
C ASN A 321 -4.08 -0.75 -18.78
N PRO A 322 -3.79 -1.13 -17.52
CA PRO A 322 -2.57 -0.71 -16.86
C PRO A 322 -1.33 -1.30 -17.53
N ILE A 323 -0.34 -0.45 -17.78
CA ILE A 323 1.00 -0.78 -18.29
C ILE A 323 2.05 0.12 -17.63
N GLY A 324 3.33 -0.06 -17.95
CA GLY A 324 4.42 0.65 -17.28
C GLY A 324 4.99 -0.10 -16.10
N ALA A 325 5.91 0.54 -15.40
CA ALA A 325 6.50 0.02 -14.18
C ALA A 325 6.85 1.20 -13.27
N HIS A 326 7.45 0.94 -12.11
CA HIS A 326 8.00 2.02 -11.33
C HIS A 326 9.27 2.57 -12.02
N ALA A 327 9.42 3.89 -12.07
CA ALA A 327 10.53 4.56 -12.74
C ALA A 327 11.93 4.18 -12.24
N SER A 328 12.07 3.53 -11.08
CA SER A 328 13.36 2.96 -10.64
C SER A 328 13.76 1.70 -11.41
N GLY A 329 12.82 1.02 -12.07
CA GLY A 329 13.01 -0.32 -12.65
C GLY A 329 13.11 -1.43 -11.60
N ARG A 330 12.77 -1.16 -10.32
CA ARG A 330 12.87 -2.15 -9.24
C ARG A 330 11.59 -2.96 -9.03
N ILE A 331 10.43 -2.42 -9.38
CA ILE A 331 9.15 -3.16 -9.39
C ILE A 331 8.44 -2.94 -10.71
N GLY A 332 7.78 -3.98 -11.22
CA GLY A 332 7.05 -4.00 -12.48
C GLY A 332 6.13 -5.22 -12.57
N GLU A 333 5.57 -5.47 -13.76
CA GLU A 333 4.73 -6.65 -14.01
C GLU A 333 5.61 -7.87 -14.27
N ASP A 334 5.37 -8.95 -13.52
CA ASP A 334 6.04 -10.24 -13.67
C ASP A 334 5.01 -11.37 -13.53
N PRO A 335 4.24 -11.65 -14.60
CA PRO A 335 3.23 -12.68 -14.55
C PRO A 335 3.86 -14.07 -14.64
N GLN A 336 3.29 -15.03 -13.91
CA GLN A 336 3.71 -16.43 -14.00
C GLN A 336 3.32 -17.03 -15.37
N GLY A 337 4.23 -17.80 -15.96
CA GLY A 337 4.01 -18.47 -17.25
C GLY A 337 3.98 -17.54 -18.47
N ILE A 338 3.14 -17.88 -19.46
CA ILE A 338 2.99 -17.09 -20.69
C ILE A 338 2.09 -15.87 -20.41
N PRO A 339 2.57 -14.63 -20.63
CA PRO A 339 1.75 -13.46 -20.38
C PRO A 339 0.49 -13.43 -21.25
N ASN A 340 -0.65 -13.20 -20.62
CA ASN A 340 -1.92 -13.01 -21.32
C ASN A 340 -2.15 -11.55 -21.77
N ASN A 341 -1.43 -10.60 -21.14
CA ASN A 341 -1.53 -9.17 -21.42
C ASN A 341 -0.48 -8.73 -22.46
N LEU A 342 -0.83 -7.72 -23.27
CA LEU A 342 -0.03 -7.27 -24.41
C LEU A 342 1.35 -6.77 -24.00
N MET A 343 1.44 -5.86 -23.02
CA MET A 343 2.70 -5.19 -22.70
C MET A 343 3.78 -6.14 -22.15
N PRO A 344 3.52 -7.01 -21.16
CA PRO A 344 4.52 -8.00 -20.73
C PRO A 344 4.95 -8.96 -21.84
N PHE A 345 4.06 -9.29 -22.79
CA PHE A 345 4.43 -10.09 -23.95
C PHE A 345 5.41 -9.34 -24.86
N ILE A 346 5.13 -8.07 -25.18
CA ILE A 346 6.04 -7.19 -25.93
C ILE A 346 7.39 -7.09 -25.21
N ALA A 347 7.37 -6.84 -23.90
CA ALA A 347 8.58 -6.71 -23.10
C ALA A 347 9.44 -7.99 -23.14
N GLN A 348 8.82 -9.18 -23.05
CA GLN A 348 9.51 -10.48 -23.19
C GLN A 348 10.11 -10.69 -24.58
N VAL A 349 9.45 -10.23 -25.66
CA VAL A 349 10.05 -10.22 -27.01
C VAL A 349 11.28 -9.31 -27.04
N CYS A 350 11.20 -8.11 -26.45
CA CYS A 350 12.29 -7.15 -26.43
C CYS A 350 13.55 -7.65 -25.70
N VAL A 351 13.39 -8.46 -24.65
CA VAL A 351 14.52 -9.13 -23.96
C VAL A 351 14.89 -10.50 -24.53
N GLY A 352 14.26 -10.92 -25.63
CA GLY A 352 14.60 -12.16 -26.35
C GLY A 352 14.07 -13.45 -25.72
N ARG A 353 13.16 -13.37 -24.74
CA ARG A 353 12.48 -14.55 -24.17
C ARG A 353 11.46 -15.16 -25.13
N ARG A 354 11.03 -14.38 -26.13
CA ARG A 354 10.09 -14.80 -27.17
C ARG A 354 10.56 -14.31 -28.53
N PRO A 355 10.30 -15.07 -29.61
CA PRO A 355 10.79 -14.72 -30.94
C PRO A 355 10.07 -13.50 -31.53
N GLU A 356 8.75 -13.42 -31.40
CA GLU A 356 7.92 -12.34 -31.95
C GLU A 356 6.57 -12.23 -31.23
N LEU A 357 5.91 -11.08 -31.41
CA LEU A 357 4.54 -10.81 -30.96
C LEU A 357 3.51 -11.23 -32.01
N SER A 358 2.42 -11.90 -31.60
CA SER A 358 1.23 -12.06 -32.45
C SER A 358 0.24 -10.91 -32.21
N VAL A 359 0.01 -10.09 -33.24
CA VAL A 359 -0.96 -9.00 -33.25
C VAL A 359 -2.31 -9.53 -33.75
N PHE A 360 -3.29 -9.65 -32.85
CA PHE A 360 -4.60 -10.25 -33.15
C PHE A 360 -5.51 -9.28 -33.91
N GLY A 361 -5.59 -9.44 -35.23
CA GLY A 361 -6.37 -8.62 -36.13
C GLY A 361 -5.61 -7.40 -36.68
N GLY A 362 -5.76 -7.17 -37.98
CA GLY A 362 -5.21 -6.01 -38.72
C GLY A 362 -6.22 -5.40 -39.68
N ASP A 363 -7.51 -5.64 -39.43
CA ASP A 363 -8.65 -5.27 -40.27
C ASP A 363 -9.82 -4.67 -39.46
N TYR A 364 -9.60 -4.27 -38.20
CA TYR A 364 -10.59 -3.52 -37.43
C TYR A 364 -10.86 -2.15 -38.08
N ASP A 365 -12.04 -1.58 -37.82
CA ASP A 365 -12.38 -0.22 -38.23
C ASP A 365 -11.70 0.80 -37.30
N THR A 366 -10.37 0.81 -37.31
CA THR A 366 -9.49 1.66 -36.50
C THR A 366 -8.39 2.24 -37.39
N PRO A 367 -7.67 3.31 -36.98
CA PRO A 367 -6.74 4.01 -37.86
C PRO A 367 -5.65 3.15 -38.52
N ASP A 368 -5.18 2.09 -37.84
CA ASP A 368 -4.13 1.18 -38.33
C ASP A 368 -4.61 -0.27 -38.50
N GLY A 369 -5.92 -0.51 -38.34
CA GLY A 369 -6.54 -1.83 -38.43
C GLY A 369 -6.38 -2.71 -37.17
N THR A 370 -5.66 -2.26 -36.14
CA THR A 370 -5.44 -3.02 -34.90
C THR A 370 -6.32 -2.53 -33.74
N GLY A 371 -6.43 -3.34 -32.68
CA GLY A 371 -7.27 -3.01 -31.54
C GLY A 371 -6.77 -1.76 -30.78
N VAL A 372 -7.68 -0.86 -30.45
CA VAL A 372 -7.41 0.38 -29.70
C VAL A 372 -7.89 0.23 -28.26
N ARG A 373 -7.03 0.56 -27.29
CA ARG A 373 -7.33 0.49 -25.86
C ARG A 373 -6.85 1.76 -25.16
N ASP A 374 -7.46 2.07 -24.01
CA ASP A 374 -6.96 3.11 -23.10
C ASP A 374 -5.90 2.51 -22.17
N TYR A 375 -4.63 2.72 -22.53
CA TYR A 375 -3.52 2.35 -21.69
C TYR A 375 -3.25 3.44 -20.64
N ILE A 376 -3.14 3.02 -19.38
CA ILE A 376 -2.88 3.89 -18.23
C ILE A 376 -1.60 3.46 -17.53
N HIS A 377 -0.79 4.41 -17.07
CA HIS A 377 0.43 4.09 -16.35
C HIS A 377 0.09 3.50 -14.98
N VAL A 378 0.75 2.41 -14.59
CA VAL A 378 0.45 1.70 -13.34
C VAL A 378 0.66 2.58 -12.09
N VAL A 379 1.60 3.52 -12.14
CA VAL A 379 1.80 4.51 -11.05
C VAL A 379 0.64 5.50 -10.97
N ASP A 380 0.11 5.98 -12.10
CA ASP A 380 -1.10 6.81 -12.10
C ASP A 380 -2.28 6.04 -11.52
N LEU A 381 -2.44 4.78 -11.94
CA LEU A 381 -3.48 3.91 -11.42
C LEU A 381 -3.34 3.69 -9.91
N ALA A 382 -2.12 3.43 -9.42
CA ALA A 382 -1.83 3.30 -7.98
C ALA A 382 -2.17 4.58 -7.21
N ARG A 383 -1.81 5.76 -7.74
CA ARG A 383 -2.22 7.06 -7.16
C ARG A 383 -3.73 7.25 -7.15
N GLY A 384 -4.44 6.71 -8.14
CA GLY A 384 -5.91 6.70 -8.19
C GLY A 384 -6.53 5.95 -7.01
N HIS A 385 -5.87 4.88 -6.53
CA HIS A 385 -6.31 4.16 -5.32
C HIS A 385 -6.10 4.96 -4.05
N VAL A 386 -4.96 5.65 -3.94
CA VAL A 386 -4.68 6.51 -2.80
C VAL A 386 -5.71 7.65 -2.75
N ALA A 387 -6.02 8.26 -3.91
CA ALA A 387 -7.05 9.29 -4.02
C ALA A 387 -8.45 8.76 -3.68
N ALA A 388 -8.80 7.56 -4.15
CA ALA A 388 -10.06 6.90 -3.80
C ALA A 388 -10.17 6.65 -2.28
N LEU A 389 -9.11 6.14 -1.67
CA LEU A 389 -9.08 5.87 -0.24
C LEU A 389 -9.19 7.16 0.59
N GLU A 390 -8.44 8.20 0.23
CA GLU A 390 -8.55 9.53 0.84
C GLU A 390 -9.98 10.09 0.69
N LYS A 391 -10.61 9.88 -0.47
CA LYS A 391 -11.99 10.29 -0.70
C LYS A 391 -12.97 9.59 0.25
N LEU A 392 -12.78 8.30 0.51
CA LEU A 392 -13.60 7.54 1.46
C LEU A 392 -13.44 8.03 2.90
N TYR A 393 -12.22 8.41 3.31
CA TYR A 393 -11.97 8.97 4.65
C TYR A 393 -12.55 10.38 4.82
N THR A 394 -12.42 11.23 3.80
CA THR A 394 -12.89 12.63 3.85
C THR A 394 -14.38 12.76 3.59
N THR A 395 -15.01 11.75 2.98
CA THR A 395 -16.44 11.70 2.68
C THR A 395 -17.04 10.39 3.22
N PRO A 396 -17.30 10.29 4.55
CA PRO A 396 -17.74 9.04 5.18
C PRO A 396 -19.05 8.46 4.64
N ASP A 397 -19.93 9.32 4.10
CA ASP A 397 -21.24 8.95 3.56
C ASP A 397 -21.29 9.08 2.02
N LEU A 398 -20.16 8.83 1.33
CA LEU A 398 -20.10 8.86 -0.14
C LEU A 398 -21.04 7.81 -0.76
N GLY A 399 -21.10 6.63 -0.18
CA GLY A 399 -22.02 5.56 -0.58
C GLY A 399 -21.32 4.41 -1.28
N CYS A 400 -21.87 3.94 -2.40
CA CYS A 400 -21.25 2.94 -3.27
C CYS A 400 -21.22 3.48 -4.69
N GLU A 401 -20.08 4.03 -5.09
CA GLU A 401 -19.92 4.75 -6.36
C GLU A 401 -18.90 4.05 -7.26
N ALA A 402 -19.16 4.05 -8.58
CA ALA A 402 -18.22 3.54 -9.58
C ALA A 402 -17.51 4.69 -10.28
N VAL A 403 -16.21 4.53 -10.56
CA VAL A 403 -15.37 5.54 -11.21
C VAL A 403 -14.45 4.86 -12.23
N ASN A 404 -14.38 5.40 -13.43
CA ASN A 404 -13.42 4.96 -14.45
C ASN A 404 -12.03 5.51 -14.16
N LEU A 405 -11.02 4.64 -14.16
CA LEU A 405 -9.61 5.03 -14.11
C LEU A 405 -8.94 4.70 -15.45
N GLY A 406 -8.86 5.72 -16.31
CA GLY A 406 -8.24 5.69 -17.63
C GLY A 406 -7.71 7.07 -18.00
N THR A 407 -7.06 7.17 -19.15
CA THR A 407 -6.51 8.43 -19.67
C THR A 407 -7.49 9.18 -20.57
N GLY A 408 -8.50 8.48 -21.07
CA GLY A 408 -9.41 8.94 -22.11
C GLY A 408 -8.81 9.03 -23.50
N ARG A 409 -7.63 8.42 -23.71
CA ARG A 409 -6.94 8.36 -25.00
C ARG A 409 -6.85 6.92 -25.47
N GLY A 410 -7.41 6.65 -26.64
CA GLY A 410 -7.24 5.37 -27.33
C GLY A 410 -5.87 5.26 -27.98
N VAL A 411 -5.21 4.12 -27.79
CA VAL A 411 -3.89 3.78 -28.35
C VAL A 411 -3.98 2.41 -28.99
N SER A 412 -3.52 2.30 -30.24
CA SER A 412 -3.55 1.04 -31.00
C SER A 412 -2.48 0.04 -30.54
N VAL A 413 -2.56 -1.21 -31.01
CA VAL A 413 -1.49 -2.19 -30.74
C VAL A 413 -0.18 -1.75 -31.40
N LEU A 414 -0.22 -1.23 -32.64
CA LEU A 414 1.02 -0.84 -33.33
C LEU A 414 1.62 0.45 -32.78
N ASP A 415 0.81 1.37 -32.23
CA ASP A 415 1.32 2.51 -31.48
C ASP A 415 2.17 2.05 -30.29
N LEU A 416 1.70 1.02 -29.56
CA LEU A 416 2.40 0.47 -28.41
C LEU A 416 3.68 -0.27 -28.81
N VAL A 417 3.63 -1.05 -29.90
CA VAL A 417 4.80 -1.69 -30.52
C VAL A 417 5.83 -0.64 -30.93
N GLY A 418 5.38 0.47 -31.54
CA GLY A 418 6.22 1.60 -31.90
C GLY A 418 6.84 2.31 -30.69
N GLY A 419 6.06 2.51 -29.62
CA GLY A 419 6.53 3.06 -28.35
C GLY A 419 7.63 2.21 -27.71
N MET A 420 7.40 0.89 -27.62
CA MET A 420 8.43 -0.05 -27.13
C MET A 420 9.65 -0.11 -28.05
N GLY A 421 9.47 0.03 -29.36
CA GLY A 421 10.59 0.10 -30.30
C GLY A 421 11.47 1.33 -30.08
N LYS A 422 10.85 2.48 -29.76
CA LYS A 422 11.58 3.70 -29.37
C LYS A 422 12.31 3.51 -28.03
N ALA A 423 11.64 2.99 -27.01
CA ALA A 423 12.21 2.79 -25.67
C ALA A 423 13.42 1.84 -25.68
N THR A 424 13.37 0.79 -26.52
CA THR A 424 14.46 -0.19 -26.65
C THR A 424 15.55 0.24 -27.63
N GLY A 425 15.28 1.24 -28.49
CA GLY A 425 16.13 1.60 -29.63
C GLY A 425 16.22 0.53 -30.72
N LYS A 426 15.29 -0.45 -30.73
CA LYS A 426 15.27 -1.58 -31.67
C LYS A 426 13.84 -1.86 -32.15
N PRO A 427 13.63 -2.36 -33.37
CA PRO A 427 12.30 -2.80 -33.79
C PRO A 427 11.85 -4.00 -32.95
N VAL A 428 10.56 -4.05 -32.62
CA VAL A 428 9.93 -5.21 -31.98
C VAL A 428 9.40 -6.14 -33.08
N PRO A 429 9.86 -7.40 -33.18
CA PRO A 429 9.33 -8.35 -34.14
C PRO A 429 7.87 -8.70 -33.85
N TYR A 430 7.01 -8.66 -34.87
CA TYR A 430 5.62 -9.06 -34.76
C TYR A 430 5.04 -9.60 -36.08
N SER A 431 3.96 -10.37 -35.96
CA SER A 431 3.15 -10.86 -37.08
C SER A 431 1.67 -10.54 -36.83
N ILE A 432 0.94 -10.10 -37.86
CA ILE A 432 -0.52 -9.92 -37.78
C ILE A 432 -1.18 -11.28 -38.02
N VAL A 433 -2.05 -11.68 -37.09
CA VAL A 433 -2.79 -12.94 -37.11
C VAL A 433 -4.30 -12.70 -37.05
N ASP A 434 -5.10 -13.76 -37.09
CA ASP A 434 -6.56 -13.68 -36.96
C ASP A 434 -7.00 -12.97 -35.68
N ARG A 435 -8.17 -12.35 -35.71
CA ARG A 435 -8.78 -11.73 -34.53
C ARG A 435 -8.98 -12.76 -33.42
N ARG A 436 -8.67 -12.37 -32.19
CA ARG A 436 -8.98 -13.19 -31.01
C ARG A 436 -10.47 -13.05 -30.67
N PRO A 437 -11.23 -14.15 -30.52
CA PRO A 437 -12.64 -14.09 -30.20
C PRO A 437 -12.91 -13.28 -28.92
N GLY A 438 -13.86 -12.34 -29.00
CA GLY A 438 -14.27 -11.49 -27.88
C GLY A 438 -13.52 -10.17 -27.74
N ASP A 439 -12.47 -9.92 -28.54
CA ASP A 439 -11.85 -8.60 -28.62
C ASP A 439 -12.74 -7.62 -29.39
N VAL A 440 -12.90 -6.42 -28.83
CA VAL A 440 -13.58 -5.29 -29.48
C VAL A 440 -12.57 -4.42 -30.24
N ALA A 441 -13.04 -3.65 -31.22
CA ALA A 441 -12.19 -2.75 -32.00
C ALA A 441 -11.56 -1.65 -31.10
N GLU A 442 -12.40 -0.84 -30.46
CA GLU A 442 -11.97 0.29 -29.62
C GLU A 442 -12.62 0.26 -28.23
N MET A 443 -11.87 0.67 -27.20
CA MET A 443 -12.39 0.82 -25.84
C MET A 443 -11.54 1.82 -25.04
N TYR A 444 -12.10 2.97 -24.69
CA TYR A 444 -11.42 3.99 -23.88
C TYR A 444 -12.37 4.78 -22.97
N ALA A 445 -11.81 5.34 -21.89
CA ALA A 445 -12.58 5.97 -20.82
C ALA A 445 -13.02 7.40 -21.14
N ASP A 446 -14.06 7.88 -20.45
CA ASP A 446 -14.14 9.29 -20.07
C ASP A 446 -13.66 9.41 -18.62
N PRO A 447 -12.52 10.08 -18.34
CA PRO A 447 -11.98 10.19 -16.99
C PRO A 447 -12.59 11.33 -16.16
N LYS A 448 -13.59 12.05 -16.69
CA LYS A 448 -14.11 13.27 -16.06
C LYS A 448 -14.58 13.06 -14.62
N LEU A 449 -15.29 11.98 -14.33
CA LEU A 449 -15.78 11.73 -12.97
C LEU A 449 -14.62 11.52 -11.99
N ALA A 450 -13.55 10.82 -12.38
CA ALA A 450 -12.36 10.65 -11.54
C ALA A 450 -11.69 12.01 -11.26
N ASN A 451 -11.52 12.83 -12.30
CA ASN A 451 -10.96 14.18 -12.19
C ASN A 451 -11.76 15.05 -11.21
N ASP A 452 -13.09 14.98 -11.27
CA ASP A 452 -13.98 15.80 -10.44
C ASP A 452 -14.13 15.26 -9.02
N LEU A 453 -14.37 13.97 -8.86
CA LEU A 453 -14.72 13.33 -7.59
C LEU A 453 -13.48 13.02 -6.73
N LEU A 454 -12.43 12.47 -7.36
CA LEU A 454 -11.21 12.00 -6.69
C LEU A 454 -10.10 13.05 -6.72
N LYS A 455 -10.25 14.11 -7.54
CA LYS A 455 -9.18 15.11 -7.79
C LYS A 455 -7.89 14.44 -8.29
N TRP A 456 -8.06 13.42 -9.12
CA TRP A 456 -7.00 12.61 -9.69
C TRP A 456 -7.14 12.62 -11.21
N SER A 457 -6.01 12.64 -11.92
CA SER A 457 -5.95 12.50 -13.39
C SER A 457 -4.68 11.74 -13.76
N ALA A 458 -4.70 10.94 -14.82
CA ALA A 458 -3.48 10.32 -15.36
C ALA A 458 -2.53 11.38 -15.93
N GLU A 459 -1.24 11.26 -15.62
CA GLU A 459 -0.20 12.23 -15.96
C GLU A 459 0.76 11.69 -17.04
N TYR A 460 1.01 10.38 -17.05
CA TYR A 460 1.98 9.74 -17.94
C TYR A 460 1.37 9.37 -19.30
N GLY A 461 2.18 9.48 -20.37
CA GLY A 461 1.84 9.09 -21.72
C GLY A 461 2.38 7.71 -22.11
N VAL A 462 2.15 7.31 -23.36
CA VAL A 462 2.57 6.00 -23.89
C VAL A 462 4.10 5.89 -23.90
N GLU A 463 4.79 6.99 -24.18
CA GLU A 463 6.24 7.08 -24.13
C GLU A 463 6.78 6.67 -22.75
N GLU A 464 6.33 7.32 -21.67
CA GLU A 464 6.78 7.01 -20.31
C GLU A 464 6.39 5.59 -19.89
N MET A 465 5.20 5.13 -20.25
CA MET A 465 4.77 3.74 -20.04
C MET A 465 5.71 2.72 -20.69
N CYS A 466 6.16 2.98 -21.91
CA CYS A 466 7.09 2.10 -22.62
C CYS A 466 8.50 2.18 -22.03
N GLU A 467 8.98 3.38 -21.70
CA GLU A 467 10.29 3.60 -21.08
C GLU A 467 10.42 2.90 -19.73
N ASP A 468 9.44 3.06 -18.84
CA ASP A 468 9.46 2.44 -17.52
C ASP A 468 9.28 0.92 -17.62
N THR A 469 8.43 0.43 -18.52
CA THR A 469 8.33 -1.02 -18.81
C THR A 469 9.67 -1.58 -19.26
N TRP A 470 10.34 -0.91 -20.21
CA TRP A 470 11.64 -1.34 -20.71
C TRP A 470 12.71 -1.30 -19.62
N LYS A 471 12.74 -0.24 -18.79
CA LYS A 471 13.67 -0.13 -17.67
C LYS A 471 13.50 -1.29 -16.69
N TRP A 472 12.27 -1.62 -16.32
CA TRP A 472 11.95 -2.81 -15.52
C TRP A 472 12.47 -4.09 -16.20
N GLN A 473 12.00 -4.38 -17.41
CA GLN A 473 12.27 -5.68 -18.05
C GLN A 473 13.74 -5.86 -18.44
N SER A 474 14.43 -4.81 -18.85
CA SER A 474 15.87 -4.87 -19.21
C SER A 474 16.77 -5.09 -18.01
N THR A 475 16.40 -4.58 -16.83
CA THR A 475 17.13 -4.80 -15.58
C THR A 475 16.69 -6.07 -14.85
N ASN A 476 15.52 -6.61 -15.20
CA ASN A 476 14.93 -7.83 -14.63
C ASN A 476 14.42 -8.74 -15.76
N PRO A 477 15.30 -9.30 -16.60
CA PRO A 477 14.88 -10.06 -17.79
C PRO A 477 14.01 -11.27 -17.44
N LEU A 478 14.27 -11.89 -16.28
CA LEU A 478 13.53 -13.02 -15.74
C LEU A 478 12.55 -12.63 -14.62
N GLY A 479 12.23 -11.34 -14.49
CA GLY A 479 11.31 -10.86 -13.45
C GLY A 479 11.93 -10.84 -12.06
N TYR A 480 11.19 -11.33 -11.07
CA TYR A 480 11.60 -11.32 -9.67
C TYR A 480 12.47 -12.53 -9.26
N VAL A 481 12.62 -13.54 -10.13
CA VAL A 481 13.45 -14.73 -9.89
C VAL A 481 14.92 -14.32 -9.74
N THR A 482 15.60 -14.84 -8.71
CA THR A 482 17.03 -14.58 -8.46
C THR A 482 17.92 -15.64 -9.11
N GLU A 483 19.19 -15.32 -9.40
CA GLU A 483 20.16 -16.24 -10.05
C GLU A 483 20.32 -17.60 -9.33
N THR A 484 19.96 -17.69 -8.05
CA THR A 484 19.99 -18.94 -7.27
C THR A 484 18.84 -19.91 -7.58
N GLU A 485 17.73 -19.44 -8.15
CA GLU A 485 16.58 -20.27 -8.55
C GLU A 485 16.67 -20.73 -10.01
N THR A 486 17.44 -20.01 -10.84
CA THR A 486 17.64 -20.35 -12.25
C THR A 486 18.38 -21.67 -12.49
N GLU A 487 19.24 -22.12 -11.58
CA GLU A 487 19.86 -23.45 -11.70
C GLU A 487 18.85 -24.59 -11.49
N ALA A 488 17.80 -24.37 -10.70
CA ALA A 488 16.77 -25.36 -10.43
C ALA A 488 15.66 -25.39 -11.50
N GLU A 489 15.22 -24.23 -12.01
CA GLU A 489 14.17 -24.18 -13.04
C GLU A 489 14.65 -24.61 -14.42
N VAL A 490 15.91 -24.30 -14.79
CA VAL A 490 16.49 -24.78 -16.05
C VAL A 490 16.62 -26.31 -16.07
N GLU A 491 16.86 -26.96 -14.92
CA GLU A 491 16.83 -28.42 -14.84
C GLU A 491 15.41 -29.00 -14.99
N VAL A 492 14.37 -28.27 -14.53
CA VAL A 492 12.97 -28.72 -14.62
C VAL A 492 12.40 -28.54 -16.03
N GLU A 493 12.61 -27.40 -16.69
CA GLU A 493 12.15 -27.18 -18.08
C GLU A 493 12.81 -28.16 -19.06
N VAL A 494 14.10 -28.44 -18.90
CA VAL A 494 14.82 -29.45 -19.72
C VAL A 494 14.26 -30.86 -19.47
N CYS A 495 13.80 -31.17 -18.26
CA CYS A 495 13.18 -32.46 -17.94
C CYS A 495 11.75 -32.59 -18.47
N GLU A 496 10.98 -31.49 -18.49
CA GLU A 496 9.62 -31.48 -19.04
C GLU A 496 9.63 -31.57 -20.57
N GLU A 497 10.51 -30.83 -21.28
CA GLU A 497 10.66 -30.99 -22.73
C GLU A 497 11.13 -32.41 -23.11
N ALA A 498 11.99 -33.03 -22.29
CA ALA A 498 12.46 -34.39 -22.50
C ALA A 498 11.37 -35.47 -22.25
N THR A 499 10.33 -35.16 -21.48
CA THR A 499 9.21 -36.09 -21.21
C THR A 499 8.04 -35.93 -22.19
N THR A 500 7.88 -34.79 -22.86
CA THR A 500 6.93 -34.62 -23.98
C THR A 500 7.42 -35.20 -25.32
N THR A 501 8.66 -35.67 -25.41
CA THR A 501 9.27 -36.19 -26.66
C THR A 501 9.55 -37.70 -26.64
N LYS A 502 8.74 -38.50 -25.93
CA LYS A 502 8.84 -39.98 -25.94
C LYS A 502 7.50 -40.69 -26.13
#